data_AF-L9L154-F1
#
_entry.id   AF-L9L154-F1
#
_cell.length_a   1.000
_cell.length_b   1.000
_cell.length_c   1.000
_cell.angle_alpha   90.00
_cell.angle_beta   90.00
_cell.angle_gamma   90.00
#
_symmetry.space_group_name_H-M   'P 1'
#
loop_
_entity.id
_entity.type
_entity.pdbx_description
1 polymer ?
#
loop_
_entity_poly.entity_id
_entity_poly.type
_entity_poly.pdbx_seq_one_letter_code
_entity_poly.pdbx_strand_id
1 'polypeptide(L)'
;MEGFQEKKKKVPAVAETKKKNSCCHGSHQEKGPAVPETLKKKQRNFAELKIKHLRKMFVQKMLQKARRKLIYEKAKHYNMEYRQMYRMEIHMARMARKAGNFSVPAEPKLAFVIRIRSMDGVSPKVRKELELLHLR
;
A
#
# COMPACT_ATOMS: atom_id res chain seq x y z
N MET A 1 -26.08 21.45 7.25
CA MET A 1 -26.85 21.11 6.03
C MET A 1 -25.81 20.82 4.96
N GLU A 2 -25.58 19.63 4.44
CA GLU A 2 -26.45 18.47 4.17
C GLU A 2 -25.68 17.16 4.45
N GLY A 3 -26.39 16.17 4.98
CA GLY A 3 -25.85 14.84 5.25
C GLY A 3 -25.81 13.99 3.98
N PHE A 4 -24.64 13.47 3.64
CA PHE A 4 -24.50 12.49 2.57
C PHE A 4 -24.77 11.08 3.12
N GLN A 5 -26.03 10.68 3.05
CA GLN A 5 -26.49 9.37 3.52
C GLN A 5 -25.78 8.22 2.81
N GLU A 6 -25.28 7.29 3.61
CA GLU A 6 -24.75 6.00 3.20
C GLU A 6 -25.84 5.17 2.50
N LYS A 7 -25.82 5.19 1.16
CA LYS A 7 -26.65 4.29 0.35
C LYS A 7 -26.17 2.85 0.55
N LYS A 8 -26.83 2.11 1.46
CA LYS A 8 -26.74 0.65 1.57
C LYS A 8 -27.06 0.02 0.21
N LYS A 9 -26.03 -0.43 -0.52
CA LYS A 9 -26.19 -1.22 -1.74
C LYS A 9 -26.79 -2.58 -1.36
N LYS A 10 -28.10 -2.70 -1.56
CA LYS A 10 -28.87 -3.93 -1.53
C LYS A 10 -28.30 -4.89 -2.58
N VAL A 11 -27.75 -6.03 -2.13
CA VAL A 11 -27.31 -7.11 -3.02
C VAL A 11 -28.56 -7.74 -3.64
N PRO A 12 -28.64 -7.95 -4.97
CA PRO A 12 -29.84 -8.46 -5.61
C PRO A 12 -30.06 -9.94 -5.28
N ALA A 13 -31.31 -10.28 -4.99
CA ALA A 13 -31.80 -11.64 -4.86
C ALA A 13 -31.62 -12.37 -6.19
N VAL A 14 -31.00 -13.55 -6.15
CA VAL A 14 -30.84 -14.43 -7.31
C VAL A 14 -32.13 -15.22 -7.49
N ALA A 15 -32.65 -15.14 -8.71
CA ALA A 15 -33.93 -15.65 -9.16
C ALA A 15 -34.10 -17.16 -8.99
N GLU A 16 -35.30 -17.54 -8.58
CA GLU A 16 -35.83 -18.90 -8.54
C GLU A 16 -36.02 -19.42 -9.97
N THR A 17 -35.25 -20.42 -10.38
CA THR A 17 -35.55 -21.23 -11.57
C THR A 17 -36.32 -22.47 -11.15
N LYS A 18 -37.59 -22.49 -11.56
CA LYS A 18 -38.56 -23.58 -11.38
C LYS A 18 -37.99 -24.92 -11.87
N LYS A 19 -37.76 -25.87 -10.96
CA LYS A 19 -37.46 -27.26 -11.31
C LYS A 19 -38.78 -28.05 -11.38
N LYS A 20 -39.15 -28.44 -12.59
CA LYS A 20 -40.28 -29.35 -12.86
C LYS A 20 -40.07 -30.68 -12.14
N ASN A 21 -41.12 -31.14 -11.45
CA ASN A 21 -41.20 -32.45 -10.83
C ASN A 21 -41.22 -33.55 -11.90
N SER A 22 -40.40 -34.58 -11.71
CA SER A 22 -40.63 -35.91 -12.26
C SER A 22 -40.42 -36.92 -11.14
N CYS A 23 -41.50 -37.56 -10.72
CA CYS A 23 -41.54 -38.69 -9.80
C CYS A 23 -41.16 -39.96 -10.57
N CYS A 24 -40.11 -40.67 -10.11
CA CYS A 24 -39.87 -42.08 -10.44
C CYS A 24 -39.42 -42.79 -9.16
N HIS A 25 -39.98 -43.98 -8.94
CA HIS A 25 -39.96 -44.73 -7.69
C HIS A 25 -38.58 -45.34 -7.39
N GLY A 26 -38.19 -45.29 -6.10
CA GLY A 26 -37.30 -46.25 -5.46
C GLY A 26 -35.84 -46.28 -5.93
N SER A 27 -35.06 -45.23 -5.66
CA SER A 27 -33.61 -45.41 -5.54
C SER A 27 -33.28 -45.71 -4.08
N HIS A 28 -32.84 -46.93 -3.81
CA HIS A 28 -32.10 -47.24 -2.58
C HIS A 28 -31.05 -46.15 -2.39
N GLN A 29 -31.17 -45.35 -1.33
CA GLN A 29 -30.04 -44.56 -0.87
C GLN A 29 -29.04 -45.59 -0.37
N GLU A 30 -28.11 -46.01 -1.23
CA GLU A 30 -26.84 -46.53 -0.78
C GLU A 30 -26.23 -45.43 0.08
N LYS A 31 -26.47 -45.56 1.39
CA LYS A 31 -25.73 -44.85 2.42
C LYS A 31 -24.31 -45.39 2.31
N GLY A 32 -23.52 -44.80 1.41
CA GLY A 32 -22.07 -44.99 1.41
C GLY A 32 -21.57 -44.85 2.84
N PRO A 33 -20.47 -45.54 3.20
CA PRO A 33 -20.06 -45.73 4.58
C PRO A 33 -20.14 -44.41 5.35
N ALA A 34 -20.89 -44.41 6.46
CA ALA A 34 -21.19 -43.20 7.21
C ALA A 34 -19.87 -42.50 7.55
N VAL A 35 -19.64 -41.35 6.91
CA VAL A 35 -18.37 -40.61 7.05
C VAL A 35 -18.12 -40.37 8.55
N PRO A 36 -16.94 -40.77 9.07
CA PRO A 36 -16.60 -40.61 10.47
C PRO A 36 -16.81 -39.17 10.95
N GLU A 37 -17.35 -38.99 12.15
CA GLU A 37 -17.63 -37.67 12.72
C GLU A 37 -16.37 -36.79 12.81
N THR A 38 -15.21 -37.41 13.02
CA THR A 38 -13.90 -36.75 13.05
C THR A 38 -13.56 -36.10 11.70
N LEU A 39 -13.89 -36.74 10.57
CA LEU A 39 -13.67 -36.19 9.23
C LEU A 39 -14.62 -35.03 8.94
N LYS A 40 -15.89 -35.12 9.36
CA LYS A 40 -16.86 -34.02 9.23
C LYS A 40 -16.42 -32.77 10.00
N LYS A 41 -15.90 -32.94 11.22
CA LYS A 41 -15.33 -31.85 12.03
C LYS A 41 -14.11 -31.21 11.35
N LYS A 42 -13.19 -32.03 10.82
CA LYS A 42 -12.04 -31.55 10.04
C LYS A 42 -12.47 -30.74 8.80
N GLN A 43 -13.44 -31.23 8.03
CA GLN A 43 -13.95 -30.53 6.84
C GLN A 43 -14.56 -29.16 7.18
N ARG A 44 -15.35 -29.06 8.26
CA ARG A 44 -15.89 -27.79 8.76
C ARG A 44 -14.77 -26.82 9.15
N ASN A 45 -13.78 -27.27 9.90
CA ASN A 45 -12.64 -26.45 10.31
C ASN A 45 -11.84 -25.95 9.10
N PHE A 46 -11.57 -26.80 8.10
CA PHE A 46 -10.89 -26.38 6.87
C PHE A 46 -11.72 -25.37 6.07
N ALA A 47 -13.04 -25.53 5.99
CA ALA A 47 -13.92 -24.57 5.34
C ALA A 47 -13.87 -23.20 6.05
N GLU A 48 -13.94 -23.18 7.37
CA GLU A 48 -13.82 -21.96 8.16
C GLU A 48 -12.47 -21.27 8.00
N LEU A 49 -11.37 -22.03 8.02
CA LEU A 49 -10.02 -21.51 7.80
C LEU A 49 -9.88 -20.89 6.41
N LYS A 50 -10.41 -21.56 5.37
CA LYS A 50 -10.45 -21.02 4.00
C LYS A 50 -11.25 -19.73 3.93
N ILE A 51 -12.43 -19.68 4.55
CA ILE A 51 -13.25 -18.47 4.59
C ILE A 51 -12.52 -17.33 5.31
N LYS A 52 -11.90 -17.60 6.47
CA LYS A 52 -11.11 -16.61 7.23
C LYS A 52 -9.93 -16.10 6.39
N HIS A 53 -9.23 -16.99 5.69
CA HIS A 53 -8.13 -16.62 4.81
C HIS A 53 -8.59 -15.72 3.66
N LEU A 54 -9.65 -16.10 2.96
CA LEU A 54 -10.22 -15.29 1.87
C LEU A 54 -10.66 -13.91 2.35
N ARG A 55 -11.29 -13.82 3.53
CA ARG A 55 -11.66 -12.53 4.16
C ARG A 55 -10.44 -11.68 4.45
N LYS A 56 -9.37 -12.25 5.04
CA LYS A 56 -8.11 -11.54 5.31
C LYS A 56 -7.47 -11.02 4.02
N MET A 57 -7.38 -11.87 3.00
CA MET A 57 -6.84 -11.50 1.69
C MET A 57 -7.65 -10.36 1.05
N PHE A 58 -8.98 -10.42 1.13
CA PHE A 58 -9.85 -9.38 0.60
C PHE A 58 -9.62 -8.03 1.31
N VAL A 59 -9.58 -8.02 2.64
CA VAL A 59 -9.33 -6.81 3.43
C VAL A 59 -7.95 -6.23 3.14
N GLN A 60 -6.91 -7.07 3.09
CA GLN A 60 -5.55 -6.63 2.74
C GLN A 60 -5.49 -6.04 1.33
N LYS A 61 -6.18 -6.63 0.36
CA LYS A 61 -6.25 -6.13 -1.01
C LYS A 61 -6.95 -4.76 -1.08
N MET A 62 -8.03 -4.57 -0.32
CA MET A 62 -8.71 -3.27 -0.23
C MET A 62 -7.81 -2.20 0.40
N LEU A 63 -7.15 -2.54 1.50
CA LEU A 63 -6.22 -1.65 2.20
C LEU A 63 -5.00 -1.30 1.33
N GLN A 64 -4.45 -2.24 0.56
CA GLN A 64 -3.35 -1.97 -0.37
C GLN A 64 -3.81 -1.04 -1.51
N LYS A 65 -5.02 -1.22 -2.03
CA LYS A 65 -5.60 -0.31 -3.04
C LYS A 65 -5.76 1.11 -2.48
N ALA A 66 -6.26 1.25 -1.26
CA ALA A 66 -6.38 2.55 -0.61
C ALA A 66 -5.00 3.21 -0.39
N ARG A 67 -4.01 2.45 0.09
CA ARG A 67 -2.63 2.93 0.27
C ARG A 67 -2.00 3.38 -1.04
N ARG A 68 -2.19 2.64 -2.14
CA ARG A 68 -1.67 3.02 -3.47
C ARG A 68 -2.24 4.36 -3.94
N LYS A 69 -3.55 4.58 -3.77
CA LYS A 69 -4.18 5.88 -4.09
C LYS A 69 -3.57 7.01 -3.26
N LEU A 70 -3.39 6.79 -1.96
CA LEU A 70 -2.78 7.78 -1.06
C LEU A 70 -1.34 8.11 -1.47
N ILE A 71 -0.51 7.10 -1.74
CA ILE A 71 0.88 7.30 -2.18
C ILE A 71 0.92 8.05 -3.51
N TYR A 72 0.01 7.75 -4.43
CA TYR A 72 -0.08 8.43 -5.72
C TYR A 72 -0.39 9.92 -5.56
N GLU A 73 -1.39 10.28 -4.75
CA GLU A 73 -1.70 11.69 -4.48
C GLU A 73 -0.55 12.42 -3.80
N LYS A 74 0.15 11.77 -2.84
CA LYS A 74 1.35 12.33 -2.21
C LYS A 74 2.48 12.56 -3.21
N ALA A 75 2.74 11.59 -4.09
CA ALA A 75 3.77 11.73 -5.12
C ALA A 75 3.46 12.88 -6.08
N LYS A 76 2.18 13.02 -6.48
CA LYS A 76 1.71 14.14 -7.29
C LYS A 76 1.94 15.48 -6.58
N HIS A 77 1.57 15.59 -5.30
CA HIS A 77 1.78 16.79 -4.50
C HIS A 77 3.26 17.19 -4.44
N TYR A 78 4.14 16.27 -4.06
CA TYR A 78 5.57 16.56 -3.96
C TYR A 78 6.19 16.95 -5.31
N ASN A 79 5.77 16.34 -6.42
CA ASN A 79 6.24 16.74 -7.75
C ASN A 79 5.87 18.20 -8.06
N MET A 80 4.63 18.59 -7.76
CA MET A 80 4.17 19.97 -7.94
C MET A 80 4.95 20.94 -7.05
N GLU A 81 5.15 20.60 -5.78
CA GLU A 81 5.89 21.40 -4.80
C GLU A 81 7.33 21.65 -5.24
N TYR A 82 8.09 20.61 -5.59
CA TYR A 82 9.48 20.77 -6.05
C TYR A 82 9.58 21.58 -7.35
N ARG A 83 8.63 21.41 -8.28
CA ARG A 83 8.56 22.23 -9.49
C ARG A 83 8.30 23.71 -9.19
N GLN A 84 7.42 24.00 -8.24
CA GLN A 84 7.13 25.36 -7.81
C GLN A 84 8.33 26.00 -7.11
N MET A 85 8.97 25.28 -6.17
CA MET A 85 10.17 25.77 -5.49
C MET A 85 11.28 26.15 -6.47
N TYR A 86 11.61 25.25 -7.42
CA TYR A 86 12.62 25.52 -8.44
C TYR A 86 12.28 26.74 -9.32
N ARG A 87 11.01 26.86 -9.74
CA ARG A 87 10.57 28.03 -10.53
C ARG A 87 10.61 29.32 -9.72
N MET A 88 10.28 29.26 -8.44
CA MET A 88 10.26 30.41 -7.54
C MET A 88 11.67 30.96 -7.32
N GLU A 89 12.67 30.10 -7.10
CA GLU A 89 14.07 30.50 -6.99
C GLU A 89 14.55 31.23 -8.25
N ILE A 90 14.26 30.67 -9.43
CA ILE A 90 14.59 31.30 -10.72
C ILE A 90 13.87 32.65 -10.86
N HIS A 91 12.60 32.70 -10.48
CA HIS A 91 11.79 33.91 -10.59
C HIS A 91 12.35 35.03 -9.70
N MET A 92 12.66 34.74 -8.44
CA MET A 92 13.27 35.69 -7.50
C MET A 92 14.61 36.22 -8.03
N ALA A 93 15.47 35.33 -8.52
CA ALA A 93 16.74 35.73 -9.13
C ALA A 93 16.56 36.66 -10.34
N ARG A 94 15.55 36.41 -11.19
CA ARG A 94 15.23 37.28 -12.33
C ARG A 94 14.66 38.62 -11.92
N MET A 95 13.76 38.65 -10.93
CA MET A 95 13.18 39.89 -10.41
C MET A 95 14.25 40.79 -9.79
N ALA A 96 15.14 40.21 -8.99
CA ALA A 96 16.26 40.93 -8.40
C ALA A 96 17.15 41.54 -9.49
N ARG A 97 17.58 40.74 -10.50
CA ARG A 97 18.36 41.23 -11.64
C ARG A 97 17.66 42.35 -12.41
N LYS A 98 16.35 42.24 -12.62
CA LYS A 98 15.54 43.28 -13.31
C LYS A 98 15.51 44.58 -12.50
N ALA A 99 15.43 44.49 -11.18
CA ALA A 99 15.45 45.64 -10.28
C ALA A 99 16.87 46.19 -10.01
N GLY A 100 17.92 45.55 -10.52
CA GLY A 100 19.32 45.89 -10.21
C GLY A 100 19.78 45.44 -8.82
N ASN A 101 18.98 44.63 -8.12
CA ASN A 101 19.28 44.08 -6.81
C ASN A 101 19.86 42.66 -6.90
N PHE A 102 20.45 42.17 -5.81
CA PHE A 102 20.99 40.81 -5.71
C PHE A 102 20.10 39.93 -4.82
N SER A 103 19.77 38.72 -5.27
CA SER A 103 19.09 37.71 -4.48
C SER A 103 20.10 36.63 -4.07
N VAL A 104 20.33 36.47 -2.78
CA VAL A 104 21.19 35.41 -2.23
C VAL A 104 20.32 34.16 -1.99
N PRO A 105 20.64 33.01 -2.60
CA PRO A 105 19.89 31.77 -2.38
C PRO A 105 20.14 31.23 -0.96
N ALA A 106 19.22 30.38 -0.48
CA ALA A 106 19.39 29.72 0.81
C ALA A 106 20.52 28.70 0.79
N GLU A 107 21.24 28.56 1.91
CA GLU A 107 22.28 27.54 2.06
C GLU A 107 21.69 26.12 2.00
N PRO A 108 22.37 25.17 1.32
CA PRO A 108 21.88 23.79 1.22
C PRO A 108 21.93 23.08 2.58
N LYS A 109 20.84 22.37 2.92
CA LYS A 109 20.69 21.70 4.23
C LYS A 109 21.15 20.24 4.25
N LEU A 110 21.29 19.62 3.08
CA LEU A 110 21.58 18.19 2.93
C LEU A 110 22.88 18.03 2.14
N ALA A 111 23.74 17.12 2.61
CA ALA A 111 24.95 16.72 1.92
C ALA A 111 24.97 15.19 1.75
N PHE A 112 25.47 14.71 0.62
CA PHE A 112 25.70 13.29 0.37
C PHE A 112 27.22 13.04 0.41
N VAL A 113 27.67 12.21 1.36
CA VAL A 113 29.09 11.96 1.62
C VAL A 113 29.45 10.55 1.18
N ILE A 114 30.48 10.42 0.35
CA ILE A 114 31.00 9.14 -0.14
C ILE A 114 32.46 9.02 0.31
N ARG A 115 32.85 7.86 0.84
CA ARG A 115 34.25 7.59 1.17
C ARG A 115 35.03 7.20 -0.10
N ILE A 116 36.17 7.86 -0.31
CA ILE A 116 37.02 7.67 -1.50
C ILE A 116 38.25 6.79 -1.21
N ARG A 117 38.78 6.82 0.01
CA ARG A 117 39.98 6.07 0.41
C ARG A 117 39.63 4.85 1.27
N SER A 118 40.55 3.88 1.32
CA SER A 118 40.49 2.78 2.29
C SER A 118 40.78 3.28 3.72
N MET A 119 40.58 2.41 4.71
CA MET A 119 40.84 2.75 6.13
C MET A 119 42.32 2.74 6.49
N ASP A 120 43.18 2.28 5.58
CA ASP A 120 44.60 2.11 5.82
C ASP A 120 45.33 3.46 5.71
N GLY A 121 46.23 3.74 6.66
CA GLY A 121 46.98 5.01 6.69
C GLY A 121 46.15 6.25 7.04
N VAL A 122 44.90 6.07 7.52
CA VAL A 122 44.06 7.16 8.04
C VAL A 122 44.35 7.36 9.53
N SER A 123 44.44 8.62 9.97
CA SER A 123 44.66 8.93 11.38
C SER A 123 43.51 8.36 12.25
N PRO A 124 43.79 7.94 13.49
CA PRO A 124 42.77 7.33 14.34
C PRO A 124 41.58 8.26 14.63
N LYS A 125 41.78 9.59 14.63
CA LYS A 125 40.70 10.58 14.78
C LYS A 125 39.72 10.54 13.59
N VAL A 126 40.25 10.65 12.37
CA VAL A 126 39.43 10.62 11.14
C VAL A 126 38.76 9.25 10.97
N ARG A 127 39.43 8.16 11.34
CA ARG A 127 38.82 6.82 11.34
C ARG A 127 37.58 6.77 12.24
N LYS A 128 37.64 7.39 13.42
CA LYS A 128 36.50 7.48 14.35
C LYS A 128 35.38 8.38 13.82
N GLU A 129 35.71 9.49 13.18
CA GLU A 129 34.71 10.35 12.54
C GLU A 129 33.97 9.62 11.40
N LEU A 130 34.70 8.88 10.55
CA LEU A 130 34.09 8.07 9.49
C LEU A 130 33.21 6.94 10.05
N GLU A 131 33.60 6.34 11.18
CA GLU A 131 32.76 5.36 11.88
C GLU A 131 31.43 5.99 12.35
N LEU A 132 31.45 7.23 12.87
CA LEU A 132 30.23 7.96 13.29
C LEU A 132 29.33 8.31 12.10
N LEU A 133 29.94 8.66 10.96
CA LEU A 133 29.23 8.91 9.71
C LEU A 133 28.78 7.63 9.00
N HIS A 134 29.06 6.45 9.56
CA HIS A 134 28.75 5.14 8.99
C HIS A 134 29.42 4.86 7.62
N LEU A 135 30.63 5.40 7.42
CA LEU A 135 31.44 5.27 6.20
C LEU A 135 32.59 4.28 6.42
N ARG A 136 32.26 2.99 6.56
CA ARG A 136 33.20 1.89 6.88
C ARG A 136 33.69 1.11 5.67
#